data_AF-A0A0Q4CH93-F1
#
_entry.id   AF-A0A0Q4CH93-F1
#
_cell.length_a   1.000
_cell.length_b   1.000
_cell.length_c   1.000
_cell.angle_alpha   90.00
_cell.angle_beta   90.00
_cell.angle_gamma   90.00
#
_symmetry.space_group_name_H-M   'P 1'
#
loop_
_entity.id
_entity.type
_entity.pdbx_description
1 polymer ?
#
loop_
_entity_poly.entity_id
_entity_poly.type
_entity_poly.pdbx_seq_one_letter_code
_entity_poly.pdbx_strand_id
1 'polypeptide(L)'
;MFAQVKTIKRKDITDIHKDWVLIKTISGTYGIMSQNGKMIVQPTYAKIDRFGVFNKNMALVKSVSDTYGFIDTSGKEVIPAQYALEEIKTEFPSLYKKYISK
;
A
#
# COMPACT_ATOMS: atom_id res chain seq x y z
N MET A 1 0.91 -25.16 -1.89
CA MET A 1 0.21 -24.45 -2.98
C MET A 1 0.78 -23.03 -3.02
N PHE A 2 1.62 -22.70 -4.00
CA PHE A 2 2.09 -21.33 -4.17
C PHE A 2 0.95 -20.52 -4.78
N ALA A 3 0.55 -19.42 -4.13
CA ALA A 3 -0.50 -18.55 -4.67
C ALA A 3 -0.07 -18.08 -6.06
N GLN A 4 -0.89 -18.37 -7.08
CA GLN A 4 -0.70 -17.81 -8.40
C GLN A 4 -1.00 -16.31 -8.31
N VAL A 5 0.02 -15.48 -8.57
CA VAL A 5 -0.10 -14.03 -8.52
C VAL A 5 0.36 -13.43 -9.84
N LYS A 6 -0.32 -12.37 -10.29
CA LYS A 6 0.09 -11.56 -11.43
C LYS A 6 0.98 -10.43 -10.95
N THR A 7 2.18 -10.31 -11.49
CA THR A 7 3.07 -9.17 -11.23
C THR A 7 2.66 -7.97 -12.07
N ILE A 8 2.70 -6.78 -11.49
CA ILE A 8 2.39 -5.49 -12.10
C ILE A 8 3.57 -4.56 -11.84
N LYS A 9 4.27 -4.15 -12.90
CA LYS A 9 5.36 -3.18 -12.79
C LYS A 9 4.77 -1.78 -12.63
N ARG A 10 5.15 -1.11 -11.55
CA ARG A 10 4.71 0.25 -11.21
C ARG A 10 5.93 1.10 -10.88
N LYS A 11 6.06 2.23 -11.58
CA LYS A 11 7.23 3.11 -11.43
C LYS A 11 7.41 3.60 -9.99
N ASP A 12 6.32 3.98 -9.32
CA ASP A 12 6.36 4.48 -7.95
C ASP A 12 6.87 3.45 -6.94
N ILE A 13 6.66 2.16 -7.21
CA ILE A 13 7.18 1.06 -6.38
C ILE A 13 8.66 0.81 -6.71
N THR A 14 9.04 0.82 -7.99
CA THR A 14 10.44 0.65 -8.40
C THR A 14 11.33 1.83 -8.00
N ASP A 15 10.75 3.03 -7.85
CA ASP A 15 11.43 4.22 -7.36
C ASP A 15 11.77 4.10 -5.85
N ILE A 16 11.00 3.29 -5.09
CA ILE A 16 11.31 2.94 -3.69
C ILE A 16 12.36 1.86 -3.63
N HIS A 17 12.10 0.74 -4.32
CA HIS A 17 13.01 -0.38 -4.38
C HIS A 17 12.90 -1.03 -5.76
N LYS A 18 14.00 -1.01 -6.51
CA LYS A 18 14.04 -1.47 -7.92
C LYS A 18 13.50 -2.90 -8.10
N ASP A 19 13.75 -3.74 -7.09
CA ASP A 19 13.33 -5.14 -7.10
C ASP A 19 11.91 -5.37 -6.61
N TRP A 20 11.16 -4.35 -6.19
CA TRP A 20 9.78 -4.54 -5.78
C TRP A 20 8.84 -4.52 -6.97
N VAL A 21 7.85 -5.41 -6.92
CA VAL A 21 6.75 -5.46 -7.86
C VAL A 21 5.44 -5.50 -7.10
N LEU A 22 4.44 -4.77 -7.60
CA LEU A 22 3.07 -4.97 -7.14
C LEU A 22 2.63 -6.35 -7.62
N ILE A 23 1.93 -7.09 -6.77
CA ILE A 23 1.31 -8.35 -7.16
C ILE A 23 -0.19 -8.27 -6.96
N LYS A 24 -0.94 -9.03 -7.77
CA LYS A 24 -2.38 -9.22 -7.65
C LYS A 24 -2.71 -10.71 -7.61
N THR A 25 -3.45 -11.15 -6.61
CA THR A 25 -3.93 -12.53 -6.49
C THR A 25 -5.11 -12.78 -7.43
N ILE A 26 -5.44 -14.05 -7.65
CA ILE A 26 -6.67 -14.44 -8.38
C ILE A 26 -7.92 -13.90 -7.68
N SER A 27 -7.93 -13.82 -6.34
CA SER A 27 -9.04 -13.26 -5.56
C SER A 27 -9.13 -11.72 -5.64
N GLY A 28 -8.17 -11.06 -6.29
CA GLY A 28 -8.21 -9.63 -6.57
C GLY A 28 -7.54 -8.76 -5.52
N THR A 29 -6.87 -9.34 -4.52
CA THR A 29 -6.11 -8.61 -3.50
C THR A 29 -4.69 -8.29 -3.97
N TYR A 30 -4.13 -7.22 -3.41
CA TYR A 30 -2.85 -6.65 -3.79
C TYR A 30 -1.84 -6.72 -2.65
N GLY A 31 -0.60 -7.02 -3.02
CA GLY A 31 0.56 -7.05 -2.14
C GLY A 31 1.82 -6.59 -2.88
N ILE A 32 2.96 -6.70 -2.22
CA ILE A 32 4.27 -6.36 -2.79
C ILE A 32 5.20 -7.54 -2.58
N MET A 33 5.91 -7.89 -3.64
CA MET A 33 6.87 -8.98 -3.65
C MET A 33 8.19 -8.45 -4.22
N SER A 34 9.30 -8.97 -3.72
CA SER A 34 10.59 -8.79 -4.38
C SER A 34 10.66 -9.68 -5.64
N GLN A 35 11.44 -9.27 -6.64
CA GLN A 35 11.71 -10.05 -7.85
C GLN A 35 12.31 -11.43 -7.56
N ASN A 36 12.93 -11.64 -6.39
CA ASN A 36 13.41 -12.96 -5.95
C ASN A 36 12.31 -13.86 -5.34
N GLY A 37 11.06 -13.41 -5.33
CA GLY A 37 9.92 -14.15 -4.78
C GLY A 37 9.67 -13.94 -3.29
N LYS A 38 10.47 -13.10 -2.59
CA LYS A 38 10.22 -12.78 -1.18
C LYS A 38 8.99 -11.88 -1.06
N MET A 39 8.01 -12.32 -0.28
CA MET A 39 6.86 -11.50 0.09
C MET A 39 7.28 -10.37 1.03
N ILE A 40 6.97 -9.13 0.64
CA ILE A 40 7.24 -7.91 1.42
C ILE A 40 5.95 -7.46 2.11
N VAL A 41 4.88 -7.33 1.32
CA VAL A 41 3.53 -7.01 1.78
C VAL A 41 2.62 -8.13 1.34
N GLN A 42 1.96 -8.80 2.29
CA GLN A 42 1.02 -9.87 1.96
C GLN A 42 -0.13 -9.33 1.10
N PRO A 43 -0.64 -10.10 0.12
CA PRO A 43 -1.70 -9.64 -0.74
C PRO A 43 -3.07 -9.73 -0.04
N THR A 44 -3.30 -8.85 0.92
CA THR A 44 -4.52 -8.80 1.76
C THR A 44 -5.35 -7.55 1.49
N TYR A 45 -4.81 -6.57 0.77
CA TYR A 45 -5.49 -5.30 0.51
C TYR A 45 -6.32 -5.36 -0.77
N ALA A 46 -7.49 -4.73 -0.78
CA ALA A 46 -8.25 -4.48 -2.00
C ALA A 46 -7.54 -3.46 -2.91
N LYS A 47 -6.70 -2.58 -2.34
CA LYS A 47 -5.91 -1.60 -3.10
C LYS A 47 -4.65 -1.17 -2.34
N ILE A 48 -3.56 -0.95 -3.08
CA ILE A 48 -2.38 -0.21 -2.62
C ILE A 48 -2.21 1.00 -3.55
N ASP A 49 -2.40 2.21 -3.05
CA ASP A 49 -2.25 3.44 -3.83
C ASP A 49 -0.78 3.76 -4.14
N ARG A 50 -0.54 4.84 -4.90
CA ARG A 50 0.85 5.26 -5.18
C ARG A 50 1.51 5.79 -3.93
N PHE A 51 2.77 5.39 -3.74
CA PHE A 51 3.60 6.01 -2.73
C PHE A 51 3.81 7.49 -3.05
N GLY A 52 3.90 8.33 -2.02
CA GLY A 52 4.11 9.76 -2.22
C GLY A 52 2.84 10.56 -2.49
N VAL A 53 1.66 9.93 -2.56
CA VAL A 53 0.37 10.61 -2.83
C VAL A 53 -0.26 11.25 -1.59
N PHE A 54 0.15 10.89 -0.39
CA PHE A 54 -0.35 11.50 0.86
C PHE A 54 0.81 11.91 1.76
N ASN A 55 1.81 11.04 1.83
CA ASN A 55 3.09 11.30 2.46
C ASN A 55 4.21 10.78 1.55
N LYS A 56 5.34 11.48 1.50
CA LYS A 56 6.49 11.18 0.62
C LYS A 56 6.94 9.72 0.72
N ASN A 57 6.82 9.11 1.90
CA ASN A 57 7.36 7.79 2.19
C ASN A 57 6.27 6.75 2.55
N MET A 58 5.02 6.99 2.18
CA MET A 58 3.92 6.08 2.51
C MET A 58 2.97 5.90 1.34
N ALA A 59 2.29 4.76 1.32
CA ALA A 59 1.16 4.48 0.46
C ALA A 59 -0.09 4.23 1.32
N LEU A 60 -1.21 4.82 0.89
CA LEU A 60 -2.52 4.47 1.43
C LEU A 60 -2.88 3.06 0.96
N VAL A 61 -3.38 2.25 1.89
CA VAL A 61 -3.88 0.91 1.61
C VAL A 61 -5.36 0.84 1.95
N LYS A 62 -6.11 0.04 1.19
CA LYS A 62 -7.52 -0.20 1.39
C LYS A 62 -7.75 -1.69 1.65
N SER A 63 -8.37 -2.02 2.78
CA SER A 63 -8.75 -3.39 3.12
C SER A 63 -9.89 -3.89 2.22
N VAL A 64 -10.17 -5.19 2.28
CA VAL A 64 -11.34 -5.79 1.62
C VAL A 64 -12.67 -5.37 2.26
N SER A 65 -12.65 -4.85 3.48
CA SER A 65 -13.81 -4.39 4.26
C SER A 65 -14.04 -2.89 4.16
N ASP A 66 -13.51 -2.23 3.13
CA ASP A 66 -13.67 -0.79 2.88
C ASP A 66 -13.02 0.14 3.93
N THR A 67 -12.05 -0.35 4.69
CA THR A 67 -11.26 0.43 5.65
C THR A 67 -9.88 0.76 5.10
N TYR A 68 -9.21 1.73 5.73
CA TYR A 68 -8.01 2.37 5.24
C TYR A 68 -6.91 2.35 6.28
N GLY A 69 -5.67 2.36 5.79
CA GLY A 69 -4.44 2.41 6.58
C GLY A 69 -3.28 2.89 5.73
N PHE A 70 -2.07 2.81 6.25
CA PHE A 70 -0.85 3.20 5.55
C PHE A 70 0.25 2.18 5.72
N ILE A 71 0.98 1.93 4.64
CA ILE A 71 2.25 1.21 4.66
C ILE A 71 3.40 2.17 4.35
N ASP A 72 4.57 1.93 4.97
CA ASP A 72 5.80 2.66 4.68
C ASP A 72 6.62 2.04 3.53
N THR A 73 7.76 2.65 3.20
CA THR A 73 8.71 2.15 2.20
C THR A 73 9.47 0.89 2.61
N SER A 74 9.25 0.35 3.81
CA SER A 74 9.71 -0.98 4.23
C SER A 74 8.63 -2.06 4.02
N GLY A 75 7.39 -1.64 3.68
CA GLY A 75 6.23 -2.51 3.53
C GLY A 75 5.53 -2.82 4.85
N LYS A 76 5.86 -2.11 5.92
CA LYS A 76 5.21 -2.26 7.23
C LYS A 76 4.00 -1.34 7.31
N GLU A 77 2.93 -1.82 7.95
CA GLU A 77 1.83 -0.95 8.34
C GLU A 77 2.32 0.08 9.37
N VAL A 78 2.15 1.35 9.05
CA VAL A 78 2.30 2.47 9.97
C VAL A 78 0.96 2.75 10.64
N ILE A 79 -0.13 2.62 9.87
CA ILE A 79 -1.50 2.67 10.36
C ILE A 79 -2.20 1.41 9.84
N PRO A 80 -2.74 0.55 10.72
CA PRO A 80 -3.48 -0.64 10.31
C PRO A 80 -4.68 -0.25 9.44
N ALA A 81 -5.02 -1.09 8.47
CA ALA A 81 -6.16 -0.85 7.58
C ALA A 81 -7.53 -1.11 8.25
N GLN A 82 -7.85 -0.35 9.30
CA GLN A 82 -9.02 -0.54 10.17
C GLN A 82 -9.86 0.73 10.38
N TYR A 83 -9.49 1.84 9.75
CA TYR A 83 -10.15 3.13 9.93
C TYR A 83 -10.99 3.50 8.70
N ALA A 84 -12.08 4.24 8.90
CA ALA A 84 -12.71 4.96 7.82
C ALA A 84 -11.77 6.04 7.28
N LEU A 85 -11.95 6.44 6.02
CA LEU A 85 -11.11 7.46 5.40
C LEU A 85 -11.20 8.81 6.13
N GLU A 86 -12.37 9.16 6.67
CA GLU A 86 -12.55 10.40 7.44
C GLU A 86 -11.84 10.34 8.80
N GLU A 87 -11.88 9.19 9.49
CA GLU A 87 -11.17 8.97 10.76
C GLU A 87 -9.66 9.15 10.58
N ILE A 88 -9.10 8.68 9.45
CA ILE A 88 -7.69 8.91 9.15
C ILE A 88 -7.35 10.40 9.09
N LYS A 89 -8.21 11.21 8.47
CA LYS A 89 -7.96 12.65 8.31
C LYS A 89 -8.04 13.38 9.65
N THR A 90 -8.93 12.93 10.54
CA THR A 90 -9.14 13.57 11.85
C THR A 90 -8.13 13.10 12.89
N GLU A 91 -7.82 11.80 12.94
CA GLU A 91 -6.91 11.20 13.93
C GLU A 91 -5.43 11.34 13.54
N PHE A 92 -5.13 11.31 12.25
CA PHE A 92 -3.76 11.42 11.74
C PHE A 92 -3.58 12.61 10.79
N PRO A 93 -3.94 13.84 11.22
CA PRO A 93 -3.97 15.00 10.33
C PRO A 93 -2.59 15.32 9.76
N SER A 94 -1.50 15.03 10.49
CA SER A 94 -0.11 15.24 10.02
C SER A 94 0.25 14.43 8.77
N LEU A 95 -0.41 13.29 8.54
CA LEU A 95 -0.19 12.45 7.37
C LEU A 95 -0.96 12.94 6.14
N TYR A 96 -2.01 13.72 6.34
CA TYR A 96 -2.86 14.26 5.29
C TYR A 96 -2.62 15.76 5.01
N LYS A 97 -2.05 16.51 5.96
CA LYS A 97 -1.90 17.98 5.92
C LYS A 97 -1.13 18.49 4.71
N LYS A 98 -0.23 17.69 4.13
CA LYS A 98 0.53 18.08 2.93
C LYS A 98 -0.36 18.30 1.70
N TYR A 99 -1.61 17.83 1.71
CA TYR A 99 -2.56 17.93 0.59
C TYR A 99 -3.67 18.96 0.79
N ILE A 100 -3.85 19.51 1.99
CA ILE A 100 -4.84 20.58 2.27
C ILE A 100 -4.24 21.98 2.05
N SER A 101 -2.92 22.10 1.87
CA SER A 101 -2.26 23.40 1.64
C SER A 101 -2.21 23.80 0.15
N LYS A 102 -3.32 23.71 -0.57
CA LYS A 102 -3.45 24.26 -1.92
C LYS A 102 -4.67 25.16 -2.05
#